data_AF-A0A7C5K1Y7-F1
#
_entry.id   AF-A0A7C5K1Y7-F1
#
_cell.length_a   1.000
_cell.length_b   1.000
_cell.length_c   1.000
_cell.angle_alpha   90.00
_cell.angle_beta   90.00
_cell.angle_gamma   90.00
#
_symmetry.space_group_name_H-M   'P 1'
#
loop_
_entity.id
_entity.type
_entity.pdbx_description
1 polymer ?
#
loop_
_entity_poly.entity_id
_entity_poly.type
_entity_poly.pdbx_seq_one_letter_code
_entity_poly.pdbx_strand_id
1 'polypeptide(L)'
;MQICFELSGEHRTLPTAEACAALRAEAIEYHQVAEQPGVLIVEICDGGVGRLGLVAERLAMTHAIHRVITTTPTVAEEIIETISGADLSEFIDADQTYSVRVKFARNPWDRESSKSFGFSHRLLPKLEAGIGGVVGSYGSRADLGMPDVPFKLLLTPGIGIFTTILHTVDRSSFELRKPQNKPFFYPGVLMPRVARALVNLAEVRRGDILLDPFCGTGGILVEAGLLGVRVIGSDVQERIAKGAGMNLGYYMGDYALIYQDAADLSLRNGSVDAVVT
;
A
#
# COMPACT_ATOMS: atom_id res chain seq x y z
N MET A 1 -10.41 4.28 -15.17
CA MET A 1 -10.65 2.96 -14.54
C MET A 1 -10.73 3.12 -13.02
N GLN A 2 -11.74 2.54 -12.37
CA GLN A 2 -11.87 2.57 -10.90
C GLN A 2 -10.94 1.57 -10.21
N ILE A 3 -10.14 2.10 -9.28
CA ILE A 3 -9.18 1.35 -8.47
C ILE A 3 -9.52 1.52 -6.99
N CYS A 4 -9.47 0.42 -6.27
CA CYS A 4 -9.68 0.37 -4.83
C CYS A 4 -8.36 -0.04 -4.14
N PHE A 5 -7.88 0.80 -3.24
CA PHE A 5 -6.76 0.50 -2.35
C PHE A 5 -7.31 -0.09 -1.05
N GLU A 6 -6.94 -1.33 -0.73
CA GLU A 6 -7.26 -1.96 0.55
C GLU A 6 -6.23 -1.51 1.61
N LEU A 7 -6.59 -0.50 2.39
CA LEU A 7 -5.70 0.15 3.34
C LEU A 7 -5.51 -0.69 4.62
N SER A 8 -4.35 -0.55 5.24
CA SER A 8 -3.96 -1.32 6.44
C SER A 8 -4.73 -0.96 7.72
N GLY A 9 -5.37 0.21 7.76
CA GLY A 9 -6.09 0.71 8.94
C GLY A 9 -5.21 0.89 10.19
N GLU A 10 -3.89 0.92 10.06
CA GLU A 10 -2.97 1.06 11.21
C GLU A 10 -2.91 2.49 11.74
N HIS A 11 -3.17 3.45 10.86
CA HIS A 11 -3.23 4.88 11.14
C HIS A 11 -4.49 5.47 10.50
N ARG A 12 -4.98 6.57 11.07
CA ARG A 12 -6.26 7.18 10.66
C ARG A 12 -6.20 7.80 9.25
N THR A 13 -5.12 8.51 8.94
CA THR A 13 -5.00 9.31 7.71
C THR A 13 -3.79 8.92 6.86
N LEU A 14 -2.75 8.37 7.49
CA LEU A 14 -1.49 8.05 6.83
C LEU A 14 -1.63 7.05 5.67
N PRO A 15 -2.45 5.97 5.74
CA PRO A 15 -2.56 5.03 4.63
C PRO A 15 -3.18 5.65 3.38
N THR A 16 -4.23 6.45 3.55
CA THR A 16 -4.85 7.19 2.44
C THR A 16 -3.85 8.18 1.83
N ALA A 17 -3.19 8.97 2.67
CA ALA A 17 -2.22 9.97 2.22
C ALA A 17 -1.03 9.33 1.48
N GLU A 18 -0.54 8.18 1.96
CA GLU A 18 0.50 7.40 1.28
C GLU A 18 0.04 6.91 -0.09
N ALA A 19 -1.16 6.31 -0.20
CA ALA A 19 -1.68 5.81 -1.47
C ALA A 19 -1.80 6.93 -2.52
N CYS A 20 -2.34 8.07 -2.11
CA CYS A 20 -2.43 9.28 -2.93
C CYS A 20 -1.04 9.80 -3.36
N ALA A 21 -0.08 9.85 -2.44
CA ALA A 21 1.27 10.33 -2.74
C ALA A 21 2.04 9.37 -3.65
N ALA A 22 1.85 8.06 -3.49
CA ALA A 22 2.44 7.05 -4.36
C ALA A 22 1.92 7.16 -5.82
N LEU A 23 0.62 7.44 -6.00
CA LEU A 23 0.06 7.73 -7.33
C LEU A 23 0.73 8.96 -7.97
N ARG A 24 0.93 10.05 -7.22
CA ARG A 24 1.57 11.28 -7.72
C ARG A 24 3.06 11.11 -8.01
N ALA A 25 3.77 10.36 -7.16
CA ALA A 25 5.17 10.01 -7.38
C ALA A 25 5.36 9.26 -8.71
N GLU A 26 4.46 8.31 -9.00
CA GLU A 26 4.45 7.57 -10.27
C GLU A 26 3.77 8.32 -11.43
N ALA A 27 3.44 9.60 -11.24
CA ALA A 27 2.81 10.49 -12.22
C ALA A 27 1.52 9.90 -12.84
N ILE A 28 0.66 9.34 -11.99
CA ILE A 28 -0.66 8.82 -12.34
C ILE A 28 -1.70 9.87 -11.97
N GLU A 29 -2.43 10.38 -12.97
CA GLU A 29 -3.55 11.29 -12.75
C GLU A 29 -4.80 10.51 -12.29
N TYR A 30 -5.42 11.00 -11.22
CA TYR A 30 -6.58 10.36 -10.62
C TYR A 30 -7.54 11.38 -9.99
N HIS A 31 -8.80 10.99 -9.87
CA HIS A 31 -9.79 11.66 -9.02
C HIS A 31 -10.18 10.74 -7.86
N GLN A 32 -10.23 11.28 -6.64
CA GLN A 32 -10.73 10.53 -5.50
C GLN A 32 -12.26 10.42 -5.60
N VAL A 33 -12.76 9.19 -5.64
CA VAL A 33 -14.21 8.89 -5.77
C VAL A 33 -14.83 8.75 -4.39
N ALA A 34 -14.20 7.97 -3.51
CA ALA A 34 -14.69 7.72 -2.17
C ALA A 34 -13.55 7.35 -1.22
N GLU A 35 -13.72 7.70 0.06
CA GLU A 35 -12.89 7.21 1.15
C GLU A 35 -13.78 6.65 2.24
N GLN A 36 -13.44 5.45 2.70
CA GLN A 36 -14.10 4.74 3.79
C GLN A 36 -13.05 4.17 4.73
N PRO A 37 -13.40 3.81 5.97
CA PRO A 37 -12.47 3.15 6.87
C PRO A 37 -11.82 1.91 6.22
N GLY A 38 -10.52 1.98 5.96
CA GLY A 38 -9.75 0.88 5.37
C GLY A 38 -9.79 0.80 3.86
N VAL A 39 -10.44 1.74 3.16
CA VAL A 39 -10.52 1.74 1.70
C VAL A 39 -10.44 3.14 1.12
N LEU A 40 -9.65 3.29 0.06
CA LEU A 40 -9.66 4.45 -0.82
C LEU A 40 -10.05 4.00 -2.23
N ILE A 41 -11.06 4.65 -2.83
CA ILE A 41 -11.47 4.43 -4.21
C ILE A 41 -11.09 5.65 -5.04
N VAL A 42 -10.38 5.43 -6.14
CA VAL A 42 -9.99 6.45 -7.09
C VAL A 42 -10.39 6.07 -8.51
N GLU A 43 -10.63 7.07 -9.34
CA GLU A 43 -10.77 6.94 -10.78
C GLU A 43 -9.46 7.36 -11.43
N ILE A 44 -8.79 6.44 -12.11
CA ILE A 44 -7.60 6.77 -12.91
C ILE A 44 -8.05 7.32 -14.27
N CYS A 45 -7.59 8.52 -14.60
CA CYS A 45 -8.04 9.28 -15.76
C CYS A 45 -7.34 8.88 -17.07
N ASP A 46 -6.10 8.38 -16.98
CA ASP A 46 -5.21 8.12 -18.13
C ASP A 46 -4.69 6.67 -18.18
N GLY A 47 -3.80 6.38 -19.14
CA GLY A 47 -3.02 5.14 -19.27
C GLY A 47 -2.05 4.83 -18.09
N GLY A 48 -2.26 5.44 -16.93
CA GLY A 48 -1.52 5.19 -15.69
C GLY A 48 -1.74 3.80 -15.09
N VAL A 49 -2.74 3.05 -15.56
CA VAL A 49 -3.04 1.68 -15.09
C VAL A 49 -1.81 0.77 -15.20
N GLY A 50 -1.03 0.88 -16.28
CA GLY A 50 0.19 0.08 -16.47
C GLY A 50 1.31 0.36 -15.46
N ARG A 51 1.22 1.45 -14.70
CA ARG A 51 2.19 1.83 -13.65
C ARG A 51 1.74 1.43 -12.24
N LEU A 52 0.58 0.81 -12.07
CA LEU A 52 0.09 0.38 -10.75
C LEU A 52 1.01 -0.65 -10.06
N GLY A 53 1.78 -1.42 -10.83
CA GLY A 53 2.84 -2.27 -10.28
C GLY A 53 3.91 -1.46 -9.54
N LEU A 54 4.35 -0.34 -10.12
CA LEU A 54 5.32 0.57 -9.49
C LEU A 54 4.74 1.21 -8.23
N VAL A 55 3.44 1.55 -8.24
CA VAL A 55 2.74 2.02 -7.04
C VAL A 55 2.76 0.92 -5.96
N ALA A 56 2.44 -0.33 -6.30
CA ALA A 56 2.41 -1.44 -5.36
C ALA A 56 3.79 -1.72 -4.72
N GLU A 57 4.89 -1.58 -5.47
CA GLU A 57 6.26 -1.70 -4.96
C GLU A 57 6.59 -0.65 -3.88
N ARG A 58 5.91 0.50 -3.91
CA ARG A 58 6.16 1.62 -3.00
C ARG A 58 5.37 1.55 -1.71
N LEU A 59 4.13 1.07 -1.76
CA LEU A 59 3.20 1.16 -0.63
C LEU A 59 3.67 0.35 0.59
N ALA A 60 3.58 0.93 1.79
CA ALA A 60 3.80 0.23 3.07
C ALA A 60 2.51 0.02 3.87
N MET A 61 1.52 0.90 3.71
CA MET A 61 0.29 0.93 4.50
C MET A 61 -0.94 0.49 3.72
N THR A 62 -0.74 -0.20 2.59
CA THR A 62 -1.77 -0.84 1.77
C THR A 62 -1.52 -2.34 1.72
N HIS A 63 -2.60 -3.13 1.71
CA HIS A 63 -2.56 -4.58 1.54
C HIS A 63 -2.52 -5.00 0.07
N ALA A 64 -3.38 -4.39 -0.75
CA ALA A 64 -3.53 -4.71 -2.16
C ALA A 64 -4.20 -3.56 -2.93
N ILE A 65 -3.96 -3.54 -4.24
CA ILE A 65 -4.61 -2.68 -5.22
C ILE A 65 -5.56 -3.55 -6.02
N HIS A 66 -6.82 -3.12 -6.12
CA HIS A 66 -7.92 -3.86 -6.72
C HIS A 66 -8.54 -3.10 -7.89
N ARG A 67 -9.00 -3.79 -8.92
CA ARG A 67 -9.91 -3.24 -9.94
C ARG A 67 -11.33 -3.35 -9.41
N VAL A 68 -12.07 -2.24 -9.39
CA VAL A 68 -13.47 -2.24 -8.97
C VAL A 68 -14.34 -2.78 -10.10
N ILE A 69 -15.21 -3.73 -9.78
CA ILE A 69 -16.25 -4.24 -10.68
C ILE A 69 -17.53 -3.44 -10.45
N THR A 70 -17.98 -3.39 -9.19
CA THR A 70 -19.18 -2.65 -8.79
C THR A 70 -19.15 -2.32 -7.30
N THR A 71 -19.98 -1.35 -6.91
CA THR A 71 -20.24 -0.98 -5.52
C THR A 71 -21.70 -1.21 -5.18
N THR A 72 -21.98 -1.65 -3.97
CA THR A 72 -23.31 -1.99 -3.47
C THR A 72 -23.50 -1.43 -2.06
N PRO A 73 -24.72 -1.14 -1.61
CA PRO A 73 -25.00 -0.97 -0.19
C PRO A 73 -24.58 -2.22 0.61
N THR A 74 -24.20 -2.05 1.88
CA THR A 74 -23.79 -3.15 2.77
C THR A 74 -25.02 -3.89 3.34
N VAL A 75 -25.89 -4.39 2.46
CA VAL A 75 -27.09 -5.18 2.77
C VAL A 75 -27.03 -6.50 2.01
N ALA A 76 -27.25 -7.62 2.70
CA ALA A 76 -26.92 -8.95 2.16
C ALA A 76 -27.69 -9.29 0.86
N GLU A 77 -28.97 -8.98 0.83
CA GLU A 77 -29.85 -9.20 -0.32
C GLU A 77 -29.43 -8.33 -1.51
N GLU A 78 -29.17 -7.04 -1.26
CA GLU A 78 -28.77 -6.06 -2.30
C GLU A 78 -27.37 -6.36 -2.88
N ILE A 79 -26.46 -6.91 -2.06
CA ILE A 79 -25.12 -7.32 -2.50
C ILE A 79 -25.22 -8.35 -3.62
N ILE A 80 -26.01 -9.40 -3.42
CA ILE A 80 -26.14 -10.48 -4.41
C ILE A 80 -26.86 -9.98 -5.66
N GLU A 81 -27.92 -9.20 -5.50
CA GLU A 81 -28.66 -8.61 -6.62
C GLU A 81 -27.74 -7.72 -7.48
N THR A 82 -27.02 -6.79 -6.86
CA THR A 82 -26.12 -5.87 -7.56
C THR A 82 -24.99 -6.61 -8.27
N ILE A 83 -24.39 -7.61 -7.63
CA ILE A 83 -23.31 -8.41 -8.25
C ILE A 83 -23.85 -9.29 -9.38
N SER A 84 -25.06 -9.84 -9.24
CA SER A 84 -25.69 -10.65 -10.30
C SER A 84 -26.02 -9.84 -11.55
N GLY A 85 -26.30 -8.55 -11.39
CA GLY A 85 -26.53 -7.61 -12.49
C GLY A 85 -25.25 -7.08 -13.17
N ALA A 86 -24.06 -7.35 -12.61
CA ALA A 86 -22.80 -6.93 -13.19
C ALA A 86 -22.31 -7.90 -14.27
N ASP A 87 -21.79 -7.37 -15.38
CA ASP A 87 -21.12 -8.16 -16.40
C ASP A 87 -19.68 -8.49 -15.95
N LEU A 88 -19.41 -9.79 -15.80
CA LEU A 88 -18.10 -10.29 -15.35
C LEU A 88 -17.21 -10.77 -16.50
N SER A 89 -17.70 -10.72 -17.75
CA SER A 89 -16.97 -11.22 -18.92
C SER A 89 -15.63 -10.51 -19.17
N GLU A 90 -15.48 -9.26 -18.71
CA GLU A 90 -14.22 -8.51 -18.79
C GLU A 90 -13.22 -8.83 -17.65
N PHE A 91 -13.60 -9.67 -16.70
CA PHE A 91 -12.83 -9.93 -15.47
C PHE A 91 -12.42 -11.40 -15.32
N ILE A 92 -13.07 -12.32 -16.03
CA ILE A 92 -12.76 -13.75 -16.00
C ILE A 92 -13.14 -14.41 -17.33
N ASP A 93 -12.23 -15.24 -17.84
CA ASP A 93 -12.45 -16.08 -19.01
C ASP A 93 -13.06 -17.44 -18.62
N ALA A 94 -13.75 -18.08 -19.57
CA ALA A 94 -14.49 -19.34 -19.34
C ALA A 94 -13.61 -20.52 -18.90
N ASP A 95 -12.31 -20.50 -19.21
CA ASP A 95 -11.34 -21.53 -18.82
C ASP A 95 -10.63 -21.21 -17.49
N GLN A 96 -10.76 -19.99 -16.97
CA GLN A 96 -10.10 -19.55 -15.74
C GLN A 96 -10.80 -20.05 -14.48
N THR A 97 -10.01 -20.41 -13.48
CA THR A 97 -10.45 -20.72 -12.14
C THR A 97 -10.61 -19.46 -11.29
N TYR A 98 -11.45 -19.52 -10.27
CA TYR A 98 -11.74 -18.35 -9.44
C TYR A 98 -11.83 -18.67 -7.95
N SER A 99 -11.65 -17.64 -7.12
CA SER A 99 -12.05 -17.68 -5.72
C SER A 99 -12.86 -16.45 -5.37
N VAL A 100 -13.73 -16.57 -4.36
CA VAL A 100 -14.43 -15.43 -3.80
C VAL A 100 -14.09 -15.33 -2.33
N ARG A 101 -13.70 -14.14 -1.88
CA ARG A 101 -13.47 -13.83 -0.47
C ARG A 101 -14.28 -12.61 -0.04
N VAL A 102 -14.98 -12.71 1.08
CA VAL A 102 -15.69 -11.57 1.68
C VAL A 102 -14.96 -11.16 2.95
N LYS A 103 -14.57 -9.89 3.06
CA LYS A 103 -13.86 -9.36 4.24
C LYS A 103 -14.38 -7.99 4.64
N PHE A 104 -14.37 -7.72 5.94
CA PHE A 104 -14.51 -6.35 6.43
C PHE A 104 -13.21 -5.58 6.17
N ALA A 105 -13.33 -4.37 5.64
CA ALA A 105 -12.22 -3.43 5.55
C ALA A 105 -11.73 -3.07 6.95
N ARG A 106 -10.42 -2.79 7.08
CA ARG A 106 -9.83 -2.48 8.37
C ARG A 106 -10.21 -1.08 8.83
N ASN A 107 -10.82 -0.98 10.01
CA ASN A 107 -11.23 0.29 10.59
C ASN A 107 -10.14 0.86 11.54
N PRO A 108 -9.45 1.97 11.21
CA PRO A 108 -8.48 2.58 12.11
C PRO A 108 -9.10 3.19 13.38
N TRP A 109 -10.42 3.40 13.40
CA TRP A 109 -11.17 3.98 14.52
C TRP A 109 -11.59 2.93 15.56
N ASP A 110 -11.45 1.64 15.26
CA ASP A 110 -11.88 0.55 16.13
C ASP A 110 -10.79 -0.53 16.23
N ARG A 111 -9.96 -0.44 17.28
CA ARG A 111 -8.84 -1.38 17.52
C ARG A 111 -9.30 -2.72 18.08
N GLU A 112 -10.51 -2.79 18.63
CA GLU A 112 -10.96 -3.94 19.42
C GLU A 112 -11.63 -5.02 18.57
N SER A 113 -12.13 -4.66 17.40
CA SER A 113 -12.63 -5.61 16.40
C SER A 113 -12.76 -4.87 15.08
N SER A 114 -12.51 -5.57 13.97
CA SER A 114 -13.19 -5.30 12.71
C SER A 114 -14.70 -5.46 12.96
N LYS A 115 -15.31 -4.53 13.71
CA LYS A 115 -16.73 -4.57 14.03
C LYS A 115 -17.40 -4.67 12.70
N SER A 116 -18.22 -5.69 12.57
CA SER A 116 -18.87 -6.06 11.34
C SER A 116 -19.88 -5.01 10.87
N PHE A 117 -19.84 -3.78 11.40
CA PHE A 117 -20.67 -2.63 11.05
C PHE A 117 -22.17 -2.94 11.10
N GLY A 118 -22.58 -3.79 12.05
CA GLY A 118 -23.95 -4.30 12.14
C GLY A 118 -24.24 -5.50 11.23
N PHE A 119 -23.36 -5.82 10.29
CA PHE A 119 -23.36 -7.04 9.49
C PHE A 119 -22.96 -8.24 10.37
N SER A 120 -23.43 -9.44 10.08
CA SER A 120 -23.04 -10.63 10.87
C SER A 120 -21.88 -11.37 10.21
N HIS A 121 -20.82 -11.67 10.97
CA HIS A 121 -19.71 -12.52 10.49
C HIS A 121 -20.20 -13.88 9.96
N ARG A 122 -21.34 -14.37 10.47
CA ARG A 122 -21.95 -15.65 10.05
C ARG A 122 -22.52 -15.59 8.63
N LEU A 123 -22.71 -14.40 8.07
CA LEU A 123 -23.21 -14.21 6.71
C LEU A 123 -22.10 -14.25 5.66
N LEU A 124 -20.83 -14.06 6.05
CA LEU A 124 -19.69 -14.03 5.11
C LEU A 124 -19.61 -15.30 4.26
N PRO A 125 -19.64 -16.53 4.83
CA PRO A 125 -19.60 -17.75 4.01
C PRO A 125 -20.81 -17.88 3.07
N LYS A 126 -21.98 -17.39 3.47
CA LYS A 126 -23.19 -17.40 2.63
C LYS A 126 -23.05 -16.44 1.45
N LEU A 127 -22.50 -15.26 1.69
CA LEU A 127 -22.20 -14.29 0.63
C LEU A 127 -21.11 -14.82 -0.31
N GLU A 128 -20.04 -15.42 0.22
CA GLU A 128 -18.98 -16.05 -0.59
C GLU A 128 -19.57 -17.12 -1.52
N ALA A 129 -20.45 -17.99 -1.00
CA ALA A 129 -21.11 -19.00 -1.80
C ALA A 129 -22.09 -18.41 -2.83
N GLY A 130 -22.90 -17.42 -2.45
CA GLY A 130 -23.86 -16.77 -3.34
C GLY A 130 -23.17 -16.06 -4.50
N ILE A 131 -22.14 -15.25 -4.21
CA ILE A 131 -21.32 -14.57 -5.21
C ILE A 131 -20.56 -15.60 -6.05
N GLY A 132 -20.05 -16.67 -5.42
CA GLY A 132 -19.38 -17.77 -6.12
C GLY A 132 -20.26 -18.48 -7.15
N GLY A 133 -21.58 -18.54 -6.92
CA GLY A 133 -22.55 -19.03 -7.90
C GLY A 133 -22.71 -18.10 -9.10
N VAL A 134 -22.67 -16.78 -8.88
CA VAL A 134 -22.68 -15.77 -9.96
C VAL A 134 -21.41 -15.89 -10.80
N VAL A 135 -20.24 -15.81 -10.17
CA VAL A 135 -18.93 -15.90 -10.85
C VAL A 135 -18.78 -17.23 -11.61
N GLY A 136 -19.30 -18.32 -11.05
CA GLY A 136 -19.27 -19.64 -11.69
C GLY A 136 -20.08 -19.77 -12.98
N SER A 137 -20.92 -18.79 -13.30
CA SER A 137 -21.59 -18.73 -14.61
C SER A 137 -20.68 -18.17 -15.71
N TYR A 138 -19.55 -17.56 -15.34
CA TYR A 138 -18.59 -16.95 -16.26
C TYR A 138 -17.26 -17.71 -16.33
N GLY A 139 -16.77 -18.22 -15.19
CA GLY A 139 -15.51 -18.98 -15.10
C GLY A 139 -15.69 -20.50 -15.11
N SER A 140 -14.58 -21.22 -15.09
CA SER A 140 -14.56 -22.70 -15.16
C SER A 140 -15.00 -23.36 -13.85
N ARG A 141 -14.21 -23.18 -12.78
CA ARG A 141 -14.46 -23.78 -11.46
C ARG A 141 -13.83 -22.97 -10.34
N ALA A 142 -14.36 -23.15 -9.13
CA ALA A 142 -13.77 -22.53 -7.95
C ALA A 142 -12.46 -23.25 -7.52
N ASP A 143 -11.37 -22.48 -7.38
CA ASP A 143 -10.11 -22.90 -6.75
C ASP A 143 -9.83 -21.97 -5.56
N LEU A 144 -9.91 -22.50 -4.34
CA LEU A 144 -9.74 -21.73 -3.11
C LEU A 144 -8.28 -21.56 -2.66
N GLY A 145 -7.35 -22.24 -3.33
CA GLY A 145 -5.92 -22.25 -3.03
C GLY A 145 -5.15 -21.33 -3.98
N MET A 146 -5.21 -21.61 -5.28
CA MET A 146 -4.47 -20.88 -6.32
C MET A 146 -5.39 -20.57 -7.51
N PRO A 147 -6.36 -19.66 -7.34
CA PRO A 147 -7.21 -19.23 -8.43
C PRO A 147 -6.44 -18.42 -9.46
N ASP A 148 -6.85 -18.51 -10.73
CA ASP A 148 -6.41 -17.59 -11.77
C ASP A 148 -6.94 -16.18 -11.48
N VAL A 149 -8.21 -16.07 -11.07
CA VAL A 149 -8.86 -14.80 -10.74
C VAL A 149 -9.38 -14.77 -9.30
N PRO A 150 -8.69 -14.08 -8.38
CA PRO A 150 -9.19 -13.87 -7.02
C PRO A 150 -10.18 -12.68 -6.98
N PHE A 151 -11.46 -12.98 -6.78
CA PHE A 151 -12.49 -11.99 -6.49
C PHE A 151 -12.57 -11.69 -4.99
N LYS A 152 -12.85 -10.43 -4.67
CA LYS A 152 -12.98 -9.99 -3.29
C LYS A 152 -14.11 -8.98 -3.14
N LEU A 153 -14.94 -9.19 -2.11
CA LEU A 153 -15.90 -8.22 -1.61
C LEU A 153 -15.35 -7.59 -0.33
N LEU A 154 -15.06 -6.30 -0.37
CA LEU A 154 -14.67 -5.50 0.79
C LEU A 154 -15.90 -4.82 1.37
N LEU A 155 -16.24 -5.14 2.61
CA LEU A 155 -17.36 -4.55 3.35
C LEU A 155 -16.88 -3.40 4.22
N THR A 156 -17.46 -2.24 4.02
CA THR A 156 -17.28 -1.04 4.86
C THR A 156 -18.64 -0.70 5.53
N PRO A 157 -18.72 0.28 6.45
CA PRO A 157 -19.99 0.63 7.08
C PRO A 157 -21.10 1.03 6.10
N GLY A 158 -20.75 1.71 5.00
CA GLY A 158 -21.73 2.25 4.05
C GLY A 158 -21.78 1.53 2.72
N ILE A 159 -20.67 0.96 2.26
CA ILE A 159 -20.55 0.35 0.93
C ILE A 159 -19.83 -1.01 0.97
N GLY A 160 -20.35 -1.96 0.21
CA GLY A 160 -19.66 -3.15 -0.25
C GLY A 160 -19.01 -2.88 -1.61
N ILE A 161 -17.77 -3.33 -1.79
CA ILE A 161 -16.98 -3.06 -2.99
C ILE A 161 -16.53 -4.40 -3.55
N PHE A 162 -17.10 -4.80 -4.68
CA PHE A 162 -16.78 -6.05 -5.35
C PHE A 162 -15.68 -5.81 -6.39
N THR A 163 -14.63 -6.62 -6.33
CA THR A 163 -13.35 -6.32 -6.98
C THR A 163 -12.60 -7.58 -7.44
N THR A 164 -11.61 -7.40 -8.34
CA THR A 164 -10.52 -8.35 -8.58
C THR A 164 -9.18 -7.75 -8.13
N ILE A 165 -8.24 -8.60 -7.68
CA ILE A 165 -6.92 -8.16 -7.24
C ILE A 165 -6.03 -7.88 -8.46
N LEU A 166 -5.44 -6.68 -8.55
CA LEU A 166 -4.43 -6.36 -9.56
C LEU A 166 -3.01 -6.56 -9.03
N HIS A 167 -2.74 -6.05 -7.83
CA HIS A 167 -1.42 -6.14 -7.21
C HIS A 167 -1.56 -6.36 -5.71
N THR A 168 -0.73 -7.25 -5.16
CA THR A 168 -0.55 -7.42 -3.71
C THR A 168 0.72 -6.71 -3.27
N VAL A 169 0.69 -6.10 -2.09
CA VAL A 169 1.87 -5.44 -1.52
C VAL A 169 2.63 -6.46 -0.67
N ASP A 170 3.94 -6.64 -0.95
CA ASP A 170 4.81 -7.50 -0.13
C ASP A 170 5.16 -6.84 1.20
N ARG A 171 4.22 -6.96 2.13
CA ARG A 171 4.37 -6.45 3.50
C ARG A 171 5.39 -7.25 4.32
N SER A 172 5.73 -8.47 3.90
CA SER A 172 6.68 -9.33 4.62
C SER A 172 8.11 -8.83 4.48
N SER A 173 8.44 -8.18 3.36
CA SER A 173 9.75 -7.58 3.14
C SER A 173 10.14 -6.56 4.23
N PHE A 174 9.18 -5.79 4.76
CA PHE A 174 9.42 -4.82 5.82
C PHE A 174 9.78 -5.47 7.17
N GLU A 175 9.29 -6.69 7.41
CA GLU A 175 9.62 -7.45 8.62
C GLU A 175 11.09 -7.86 8.62
N LEU A 176 11.63 -8.21 7.45
CA LEU A 176 13.04 -8.53 7.26
C LEU A 176 13.93 -7.31 7.51
N ARG A 177 13.45 -6.10 7.21
CA ARG A 177 14.20 -4.84 7.36
C ARG A 177 14.05 -4.18 8.72
N LYS A 178 13.41 -4.84 9.70
CA LYS A 178 13.27 -4.29 11.05
C LYS A 178 14.63 -3.91 11.65
N PRO A 179 14.70 -2.88 12.52
CA PRO A 179 15.96 -2.40 13.08
C PRO A 179 16.88 -3.48 13.67
N GLN A 180 16.31 -4.46 14.38
CA GLN A 180 17.07 -5.54 15.00
C GLN A 180 17.75 -6.50 14.01
N ASN A 181 17.32 -6.49 12.74
CA ASN A 181 17.88 -7.34 11.69
C ASN A 181 18.98 -6.62 10.90
N LYS A 182 19.26 -5.34 11.21
CA LYS A 182 20.29 -4.56 10.53
C LYS A 182 21.66 -4.76 11.19
N PRO A 183 22.78 -4.62 10.44
CA PRO A 183 24.13 -4.75 11.00
C PRO A 183 24.44 -3.83 12.18
N PHE A 184 23.86 -2.63 12.18
CA PHE A 184 23.96 -1.68 13.28
C PHE A 184 22.57 -1.32 13.82
N PHE A 185 22.38 -1.53 15.12
CA PHE A 185 21.14 -1.24 15.84
C PHE A 185 21.33 -0.11 16.85
N TYR A 186 20.34 0.78 16.92
CA TYR A 186 20.21 1.79 17.96
C TYR A 186 18.74 1.92 18.38
N PRO A 187 18.41 2.09 19.68
CA PRO A 187 17.03 2.23 20.15
C PRO A 187 16.31 3.49 19.62
N GLY A 188 14.98 3.47 19.62
CA GLY A 188 14.15 4.64 19.31
C GLY A 188 14.00 4.96 17.82
N VAL A 189 14.37 4.03 16.93
CA VAL A 189 14.31 4.24 15.48
C VAL A 189 12.94 3.88 14.89
N LEU A 190 12.60 4.51 13.77
CA LEU A 190 11.35 4.23 13.04
C LEU A 190 11.32 2.81 12.48
N MET A 191 10.11 2.23 12.49
CA MET A 191 9.84 0.97 11.81
C MET A 191 9.81 1.17 10.29
N PRO A 192 10.27 0.18 9.48
CA PRO A 192 10.41 0.32 8.04
C PRO A 192 9.14 0.80 7.32
N ARG A 193 7.97 0.36 7.76
CA ARG A 193 6.69 0.75 7.14
C ARG A 193 6.34 2.22 7.35
N VAL A 194 6.67 2.78 8.51
CA VAL A 194 6.47 4.21 8.79
C VAL A 194 7.49 5.03 8.00
N ALA A 195 8.77 4.64 8.03
CA ALA A 195 9.83 5.26 7.24
C ALA A 195 9.47 5.27 5.73
N ARG A 196 8.96 4.14 5.21
CA ARG A 196 8.50 4.03 3.83
C ARG A 196 7.36 4.99 3.51
N ALA A 197 6.36 5.06 4.38
CA ALA A 197 5.22 5.96 4.20
C ALA A 197 5.66 7.43 4.17
N LEU A 198 6.58 7.84 5.05
CA LEU A 198 7.15 9.20 5.05
C LEU A 198 7.86 9.52 3.74
N VAL A 199 8.66 8.59 3.21
CA VAL A 199 9.31 8.77 1.90
C VAL A 199 8.28 8.90 0.78
N ASN A 200 7.22 8.09 0.80
CA ASN A 200 6.16 8.20 -0.21
C ASN A 200 5.40 9.53 -0.13
N LEU A 201 5.14 10.04 1.07
CA LEU A 201 4.52 11.36 1.28
C LEU A 201 5.36 12.52 0.76
N ALA A 202 6.68 12.36 0.68
CA ALA A 202 7.58 13.33 0.05
C ALA A 202 7.51 13.30 -1.49
N GLU A 203 6.78 12.35 -2.08
CA GLU A 203 6.52 12.23 -3.51
C GLU A 203 7.78 12.09 -4.39
N VAL A 204 8.91 11.72 -3.79
CA VAL A 204 10.19 11.53 -4.48
C VAL A 204 10.10 10.47 -5.56
N ARG A 205 10.75 10.73 -6.68
CA ARG A 205 10.82 9.84 -7.85
C ARG A 205 12.16 9.12 -7.90
N ARG A 206 12.20 8.04 -8.67
CA ARG A 206 13.46 7.34 -8.94
C ARG A 206 14.45 8.33 -9.56
N GLY A 207 15.66 8.42 -9.01
CA GLY A 207 16.70 9.36 -9.43
C GLY A 207 16.71 10.70 -8.67
N ASP A 208 15.65 11.06 -7.97
CA ASP A 208 15.61 12.24 -7.09
C ASP A 208 16.62 12.09 -5.94
N ILE A 209 16.96 13.20 -5.31
CA ILE A 209 17.85 13.29 -4.16
C ILE A 209 17.03 13.57 -2.90
N LEU A 210 17.03 12.63 -1.96
CA LEU A 210 16.42 12.77 -0.64
C LEU A 210 17.49 12.99 0.43
N LEU A 211 17.27 14.00 1.26
CA LEU A 211 18.10 14.31 2.43
C LEU A 211 17.38 13.91 3.72
N ASP A 212 18.08 13.20 4.61
CA ASP A 212 17.71 13.04 6.01
C ASP A 212 18.81 13.70 6.89
N PRO A 213 18.57 14.91 7.41
CA PRO A 213 19.57 15.65 8.17
C PRO A 213 19.76 15.16 9.61
N PHE A 214 18.95 14.19 10.07
CA PHE A 214 19.08 13.53 11.37
C PHE A 214 18.99 12.01 11.20
N CYS A 215 19.81 11.47 10.29
CA CYS A 215 19.56 10.16 9.69
C CYS A 215 19.63 9.00 10.68
N GLY A 216 20.25 9.18 11.84
CA GLY A 216 20.32 8.16 12.87
C GLY A 216 20.94 6.88 12.33
N THR A 217 20.20 5.77 12.37
CA THR A 217 20.65 4.47 11.82
C THR A 217 20.42 4.29 10.31
N GLY A 218 19.95 5.33 9.61
CA GLY A 218 19.69 5.33 8.18
C GLY A 218 18.37 4.68 7.77
N GLY A 219 17.40 4.53 8.68
CA GLY A 219 16.15 3.81 8.40
C GLY A 219 15.33 4.40 7.25
N ILE A 220 15.13 5.72 7.24
CA ILE A 220 14.45 6.44 6.16
C ILE A 220 15.23 6.32 4.85
N LEU A 221 16.56 6.50 4.93
CA LEU A 221 17.44 6.42 3.77
C LEU A 221 17.46 5.03 3.13
N VAL A 222 17.47 3.95 3.93
CA VAL A 222 17.37 2.57 3.41
C VAL A 222 16.08 2.40 2.63
N GLU A 223 14.94 2.82 3.18
CA GLU A 223 13.68 2.72 2.44
C GLU A 223 13.78 3.59 1.17
N ALA A 224 14.18 4.86 1.23
CA ALA A 224 14.29 5.73 0.05
C ALA A 224 15.16 5.11 -1.07
N GLY A 225 16.34 4.60 -0.71
CA GLY A 225 17.24 3.93 -1.63
C GLY A 225 16.64 2.71 -2.32
N LEU A 226 15.79 1.93 -1.64
CA LEU A 226 15.10 0.78 -2.24
C LEU A 226 14.08 1.19 -3.32
N LEU A 227 13.68 2.46 -3.42
CA LEU A 227 12.89 2.98 -4.55
C LEU A 227 13.77 3.52 -5.69
N GLY A 228 15.09 3.44 -5.55
CA GLY A 228 16.05 4.05 -6.46
C GLY A 228 16.14 5.57 -6.32
N VAL A 229 15.83 6.12 -5.15
CA VAL A 229 16.12 7.51 -4.79
C VAL A 229 17.57 7.59 -4.33
N ARG A 230 18.30 8.63 -4.74
CA ARG A 230 19.66 8.90 -4.24
C ARG A 230 19.56 9.51 -2.86
N VAL A 231 20.34 9.01 -1.92
CA VAL A 231 20.18 9.37 -0.51
C VAL A 231 21.40 10.07 0.07
N ILE A 232 21.13 11.14 0.80
CA ILE A 232 22.12 11.88 1.58
C ILE A 232 21.65 11.86 3.04
N GLY A 233 22.51 11.41 3.94
CA GLY A 233 22.25 11.47 5.39
C GLY A 233 23.22 12.40 6.10
N SER A 234 22.76 13.06 7.15
CA SER A 234 23.63 13.70 8.13
C SER A 234 23.29 13.26 9.55
N ASP A 235 24.32 13.12 10.38
CA ASP A 235 24.16 13.00 11.83
C ASP A 235 25.35 13.66 12.53
N VAL A 236 25.08 14.33 13.65
CA VAL A 236 26.09 15.02 14.46
C VAL A 236 26.91 14.05 15.32
N GLN A 237 26.56 12.77 15.37
CA GLN A 237 27.30 11.74 16.11
C GLN A 237 28.02 10.77 15.17
N GLU A 238 29.36 10.74 15.23
CA GLU A 238 30.19 10.05 14.23
C GLU A 238 29.94 8.54 14.26
N ARG A 239 29.76 8.00 15.47
CA ARG A 239 29.40 6.61 15.68
C ARG A 239 28.07 6.25 15.03
N ILE A 240 27.08 7.14 15.10
CA ILE A 240 25.74 6.91 14.55
C ILE A 240 25.81 6.98 13.02
N ALA A 241 26.46 8.00 12.46
CA ALA A 241 26.70 8.10 11.01
C ALA A 241 27.46 6.89 10.46
N LYS A 242 28.52 6.42 11.14
CA LYS A 242 29.23 5.18 10.75
C LYS A 242 28.32 3.96 10.78
N GLY A 243 27.47 3.85 11.80
CA GLY A 243 26.46 2.80 11.90
C GLY A 243 25.40 2.86 10.77
N ALA A 244 24.96 4.07 10.40
CA ALA A 244 24.11 4.28 9.23
C ALA A 244 24.80 3.79 7.96
N GLY A 245 26.10 4.06 7.80
CA GLY A 245 26.90 3.58 6.68
C GLY A 245 26.95 2.06 6.58
N MET A 246 27.11 1.36 7.72
CA MET A 246 27.04 -0.11 7.76
C MET A 246 25.67 -0.62 7.31
N ASN A 247 24.60 0.03 7.75
CA ASN A 247 23.24 -0.35 7.38
C ASN A 247 22.95 -0.07 5.90
N LEU A 248 23.30 1.11 5.39
CA LEU A 248 23.13 1.47 3.99
C LEU A 248 23.94 0.54 3.09
N GLY A 249 25.22 0.33 3.39
CA GLY A 249 26.10 -0.57 2.64
C GLY A 249 25.62 -2.03 2.59
N TYR A 250 24.76 -2.45 3.52
CA TYR A 250 24.12 -3.77 3.48
C TYR A 250 22.99 -3.86 2.45
N TYR A 251 22.26 -2.77 2.20
CA TYR A 251 21.11 -2.75 1.28
C TYR A 251 21.43 -2.16 -0.10
N MET A 252 22.42 -1.27 -0.19
CA MET A 252 22.71 -0.49 -1.40
C MET A 252 24.16 0.00 -1.43
N GLY A 253 24.68 0.24 -2.64
CA GLY A 253 26.05 0.73 -2.84
C GLY A 253 26.20 2.24 -3.03
N ASP A 254 25.12 2.94 -3.35
CA ASP A 254 25.16 4.37 -3.73
C ASP A 254 24.45 5.23 -2.67
N TYR A 255 25.22 5.85 -1.78
CA TYR A 255 24.72 6.77 -0.74
C TYR A 255 25.81 7.77 -0.34
N ALA A 256 25.40 8.93 0.18
CA ALA A 256 26.30 9.88 0.80
C ALA A 256 25.95 10.06 2.29
N LEU A 257 26.97 10.10 3.14
CA LEU A 257 26.82 10.42 4.56
C LEU A 257 27.75 11.57 4.93
N ILE A 258 27.21 12.52 5.67
CA ILE A 258 27.91 13.71 6.14
C ILE A 258 27.89 13.66 7.68
N TYR A 259 29.02 14.02 8.27
CA TYR A 259 29.15 14.14 9.72
C TYR A 259 29.13 15.63 10.09
N GLN A 260 27.93 16.20 10.14
CA GLN A 260 27.73 17.64 10.37
C GLN A 260 26.47 17.91 11.18
N ASP A 261 26.43 19.08 11.82
CA ASP A 261 25.21 19.64 12.38
C ASP A 261 24.23 19.97 11.24
N ALA A 262 22.98 19.57 11.39
CA ALA A 262 21.91 19.88 10.44
C ALA A 262 21.73 21.39 10.20
N ALA A 263 22.13 22.23 11.16
CA ALA A 263 22.11 23.68 11.03
C ALA A 263 23.23 24.26 10.15
N ASP A 264 24.27 23.47 9.80
CA ASP A 264 25.44 23.91 9.03
C ASP A 264 25.91 22.82 8.04
N LEU A 265 24.98 22.35 7.20
CA LEU A 265 25.27 21.33 6.19
C LEU A 265 26.05 21.93 5.00
N SER A 266 27.12 21.25 4.61
CA SER A 266 27.94 21.56 3.43
C SER A 266 27.26 21.14 2.12
N LEU A 267 26.00 21.54 1.94
CA LEU A 267 25.21 21.33 0.73
C LEU A 267 24.96 22.65 0.02
N ARG A 268 24.84 22.61 -1.30
CA ARG A 268 24.49 23.79 -2.09
C ARG A 268 22.98 24.06 -1.96
N ASN A 269 22.58 25.32 -2.04
CA ASN A 269 21.17 25.68 -2.07
C ASN A 269 20.45 25.01 -3.26
N GLY A 270 19.25 24.47 -3.02
CA GLY A 270 18.44 23.82 -4.05
C GLY A 270 19.06 22.55 -4.64
N SER A 271 19.92 21.86 -3.89
CA SER A 271 20.63 20.66 -4.36
C SER A 271 19.96 19.32 -4.01
N VAL A 272 18.80 19.37 -3.34
CA VAL A 272 18.02 18.19 -2.96
C VAL A 272 16.57 18.40 -3.37
N ASP A 273 15.89 17.31 -3.73
CA ASP A 273 14.50 17.34 -4.19
C ASP A 273 13.51 17.21 -3.03
N ALA A 274 13.91 16.52 -1.96
CA ALA A 274 13.10 16.37 -0.75
C ALA A 274 13.94 16.23 0.53
N VAL A 275 13.30 16.55 1.66
CA VAL A 275 13.85 16.33 3.00
C VAL A 275 12.86 15.47 3.80
N VAL A 276 13.34 14.38 4.39
CA VAL A 276 12.56 13.47 5.24
C VAL A 276 13.41 13.05 6.43
N THR A 277 12.91 13.24 7.64
CA THR A 277 13.59 12.92 8.92
C THR A 277 12.64 12.30 9.94
#